data_AF-A0A0G1GBI3-F1
#
_entry.id   AF-A0A0G1GBI3-F1
#
_cell.length_a   1.000
_cell.length_b   1.000
_cell.length_c   1.000
_cell.angle_alpha   90.00
_cell.angle_beta   90.00
_cell.angle_gamma   90.00
#
_symmetry.space_group_name_H-M   'P 1'
#
loop_
_entity.id
_entity.type
_entity.pdbx_description
1 polymer ?
#
loop_
_entity_poly.entity_id
_entity_poly.type
_entity_poly.pdbx_seq_one_letter_code
_entity_poly.pdbx_strand_id
1 'polypeptide(L)'
;MNEGVSFGLKIPNELILAVAVVYVFLLKHFKKFGLSMMWIGIICGAIWSNLFDRLMYGSVRDWITISVFGSSVKNNLADFVLVFSAIALIAVQYRHERQRNQASTKDSV
;
A
#
# COMPACT_ATOMS: atom_id res chain seq x y z
N MET A 1 -2.90 -7.11 18.61
CA MET A 1 -2.89 -5.65 18.41
C MET A 1 -1.46 -5.25 18.10
N ASN A 2 -1.29 -4.37 17.13
CA ASN A 2 0.01 -3.95 16.62
C ASN A 2 0.15 -2.45 16.85
N GLU A 3 1.06 -2.10 17.75
CA GLU A 3 1.36 -0.72 18.14
C GLU A 3 2.29 -0.02 17.13
N GLY A 4 2.80 -0.73 16.13
CA GLY A 4 3.68 -0.17 15.12
C GLY A 4 3.25 -0.48 13.69
N VAL A 5 4.13 -1.09 12.90
CA VAL A 5 3.89 -1.45 11.48
C VAL A 5 3.85 -2.96 11.28
N SER A 6 3.47 -3.40 10.07
CA SER A 6 3.41 -4.81 9.68
C SER A 6 4.61 -5.62 10.22
N PHE A 7 4.36 -6.87 10.61
CA PHE A 7 5.30 -7.76 11.32
C PHE A 7 5.60 -7.40 12.78
N GLY A 8 4.83 -6.50 13.42
CA GLY A 8 4.95 -6.20 14.85
C GLY A 8 6.15 -5.33 15.22
N LEU A 9 6.72 -4.63 14.24
CA LEU A 9 7.80 -3.66 14.43
C LEU A 9 7.28 -2.46 15.24
N LYS A 10 7.71 -2.33 16.50
CA LYS A 10 7.37 -1.20 17.39
C LYS A 10 8.05 0.08 16.90
N ILE A 11 7.28 1.07 16.47
CA ILE A 11 7.77 2.36 15.99
C ILE A 11 6.85 3.46 16.56
N PRO A 12 7.39 4.63 16.97
CA PRO A 12 6.61 5.73 17.57
C PRO A 12 5.44 6.23 16.72
N ASN A 13 4.50 6.93 17.39
CA ASN A 13 3.24 7.49 16.86
C ASN A 13 3.37 8.35 15.58
N GLU A 14 4.59 8.75 15.22
CA GLU A 14 4.95 9.49 14.00
C GLU A 14 4.54 8.76 12.70
N LEU A 15 4.23 7.46 12.75
CA LEU A 15 3.71 6.68 11.61
C LEU A 15 2.26 6.99 11.22
N ILE A 16 1.44 7.60 12.09
CA ILE A 16 0.12 8.10 11.68
C ILE A 16 0.30 9.17 10.58
N LEU A 17 1.32 10.02 10.74
CA LEU A 17 1.67 11.04 9.75
C LEU A 17 2.14 10.39 8.45
N ALA A 18 2.98 9.34 8.51
CA ALA A 18 3.45 8.65 7.31
C ALA A 18 2.29 8.01 6.50
N VAL A 19 1.35 7.34 7.17
CA VAL A 19 0.17 6.75 6.52
C VAL A 19 -0.74 7.85 5.94
N ALA A 20 -0.93 8.95 6.66
CA ALA A 20 -1.70 10.11 6.17
C ALA A 20 -1.02 10.82 4.98
N VAL A 21 0.31 10.92 4.99
CA VAL A 21 1.10 11.50 3.87
C VAL A 21 0.99 10.62 2.63
N VAL A 22 1.12 9.30 2.76
CA VAL A 22 0.93 8.34 1.65
C VAL A 22 -0.50 8.44 1.09
N TYR A 23 -1.50 8.54 1.96
CA TYR A 23 -2.90 8.74 1.57
C TYR A 23 -3.10 10.01 0.75
N VAL A 24 -2.63 11.16 1.25
CA VAL A 24 -2.75 12.45 0.57
C VAL A 24 -1.97 12.46 -0.75
N PHE A 25 -0.78 11.86 -0.77
CA PHE A 25 0.03 11.73 -1.97
C PHE A 25 -0.70 10.96 -3.07
N LEU A 26 -1.29 9.81 -2.73
CA LEU A 26 -2.07 8.98 -3.65
C LEU A 26 -3.29 9.73 -4.18
N LEU A 27 -4.05 10.41 -3.32
CA LEU A 27 -5.19 11.23 -3.74
C LEU A 27 -4.83 12.36 -4.71
N LYS A 28 -3.63 12.95 -4.58
CA LYS A 28 -3.18 14.01 -5.49
C LYS A 28 -2.65 13.49 -6.82
N HIS A 29 -2.08 12.29 -6.84
CA HIS A 29 -1.32 11.80 -7.99
C HIS A 29 -1.96 10.60 -8.71
N PHE A 30 -3.11 10.10 -8.25
CA PHE A 30 -3.73 8.90 -8.81
C PHE A 30 -3.93 8.92 -10.33
N LYS A 31 -4.30 10.08 -10.90
CA LYS A 31 -4.52 10.23 -12.35
C LYS A 31 -3.23 9.99 -13.14
N LYS A 32 -2.07 10.33 -12.57
CA LYS A 32 -0.77 10.10 -13.20
C LYS A 32 -0.35 8.62 -13.17
N PHE A 33 -0.89 7.84 -12.23
CA PHE A 33 -0.56 6.42 -12.09
C PHE A 33 -1.41 5.50 -12.96
N GLY A 34 -2.36 6.04 -13.75
CA GLY A 34 -3.24 5.23 -14.59
C GLY A 34 -4.15 4.29 -13.79
N LEU A 35 -4.33 4.54 -12.49
CA LEU A 35 -5.17 3.73 -11.62
C LEU A 35 -6.65 4.03 -11.88
N SER A 36 -7.47 2.97 -11.94
CA SER A 36 -8.92 3.13 -11.96
C SER A 36 -9.44 3.72 -10.64
N MET A 37 -10.58 4.42 -10.69
CA MET A 37 -11.27 4.91 -9.48
C MET A 37 -11.56 3.79 -8.47
N MET A 38 -11.87 2.59 -8.95
CA MET A 38 -12.10 1.42 -8.09
C MET A 38 -10.84 1.06 -7.30
N TRP A 39 -9.68 1.00 -7.95
CA TRP A 39 -8.40 0.71 -7.31
C TRP A 39 -8.05 1.74 -6.24
N ILE A 40 -8.33 3.02 -6.51
CA ILE A 40 -8.11 4.10 -5.55
C ILE A 40 -9.03 3.95 -4.34
N GLY A 41 -10.30 3.63 -4.56
CA GLY A 41 -11.25 3.35 -3.48
C GLY A 41 -10.80 2.20 -2.59
N ILE A 42 -10.29 1.11 -3.18
CA ILE A 42 -9.74 -0.04 -2.47
C ILE A 42 -8.55 0.36 -1.59
N ILE A 43 -7.56 1.07 -2.16
CA ILE A 43 -6.37 1.52 -1.41
C ILE A 43 -6.76 2.51 -0.31
N CYS A 44 -7.64 3.46 -0.63
CA CYS A 44 -8.12 4.45 0.34
C CYS A 44 -8.87 3.80 1.49
N GLY A 45 -9.72 2.80 1.20
CA GLY A 45 -10.43 2.03 2.22
C GLY A 45 -9.48 1.26 3.13
N ALA A 46 -8.44 0.64 2.58
CA ALA A 46 -7.41 -0.04 3.38
C ALA A 46 -6.65 0.94 4.29
N ILE A 47 -6.20 2.08 3.77
CA ILE A 47 -5.54 3.12 4.57
C ILE A 47 -6.48 3.63 5.66
N TRP A 48 -7.73 3.94 5.32
CA TRP A 48 -8.72 4.46 6.26
C TRP A 48 -9.00 3.45 7.38
N SER A 49 -9.11 2.16 7.06
CA SER A 49 -9.32 1.11 8.06
C SER A 49 -8.19 1.07 9.10
N ASN A 50 -6.94 1.12 8.67
CA ASN A 50 -5.78 1.14 9.58
C ASN A 50 -5.71 2.44 10.38
N LEU A 51 -6.05 3.57 9.77
CA LEU A 51 -6.09 4.87 10.45
C LEU A 51 -7.20 4.91 11.50
N PHE A 52 -8.39 4.43 11.16
CA PHE A 52 -9.53 4.36 12.07
C PHE A 52 -9.21 3.50 13.30
N ASP A 53 -8.57 2.35 13.10
CA ASP A 53 -8.11 1.50 14.19
C ASP A 53 -7.15 2.25 15.12
N ARG A 54 -6.18 2.98 14.56
CA ARG A 54 -5.24 3.80 15.35
C ARG A 54 -5.93 4.94 16.10
N LEU A 55 -6.91 5.61 15.49
CA LEU A 55 -7.65 6.70 16.14
C LEU A 55 -8.50 6.21 17.30
N MET A 56 -9.10 5.01 17.19
CA MET A 56 -10.02 4.47 18.19
C MET A 56 -9.34 3.66 19.28
N TYR A 57 -8.30 2.90 18.93
CA TYR A 57 -7.67 1.92 19.83
C TYR A 57 -6.18 2.20 20.10
N GLY A 58 -5.62 3.28 19.53
CA GLY A 58 -4.18 3.58 19.63
C GLY A 58 -3.27 2.59 18.91
N SER A 59 -3.83 1.60 18.21
CA SER A 59 -3.09 0.50 17.56
C SER A 59 -3.89 -0.09 16.40
N VAL A 60 -3.23 -0.85 15.52
CA VAL A 60 -3.87 -1.56 14.40
C VAL A 60 -4.25 -2.98 14.84
N ARG A 61 -5.45 -3.45 14.48
CA ARG A 61 -5.90 -4.80 14.82
C ARG A 61 -5.46 -5.80 13.76
N ASP A 62 -4.46 -6.59 14.10
CA ASP A 62 -4.02 -7.74 13.30
C ASP A 62 -4.76 -9.01 13.73
N TRP A 63 -5.67 -9.49 12.89
CA TRP A 63 -6.56 -10.63 13.16
C TRP A 63 -6.34 -11.82 12.21
N ILE A 64 -5.62 -11.64 11.10
CA ILE A 64 -5.21 -12.74 10.21
C ILE A 64 -3.90 -13.31 10.74
N THR A 65 -3.87 -14.61 11.02
CA THR A 65 -2.63 -15.31 11.38
C THR A 65 -2.20 -16.19 10.21
N ILE A 66 -1.00 -15.96 9.69
CA ILE A 66 -0.41 -16.74 8.60
C ILE A 66 0.89 -17.38 9.11
N SER A 67 1.06 -18.67 8.86
CA SER A 67 2.31 -19.37 9.15
C SER A 67 3.21 -19.28 7.91
N VAL A 68 4.35 -18.61 8.04
CA VAL A 68 5.34 -18.44 6.97
C VAL A 68 6.70 -18.94 7.47
N PHE A 69 7.28 -19.92 6.80
CA PHE A 69 8.58 -20.53 7.15
C PHE A 69 8.70 -20.95 8.64
N GLY A 70 7.63 -21.53 9.20
CA GLY A 70 7.61 -21.98 10.60
C GLY A 70 7.39 -20.87 11.63
N SER A 71 7.29 -19.61 11.22
CA SER A 71 6.96 -18.47 12.08
C SER A 71 5.52 -18.00 11.84
N SER A 72 4.77 -17.78 12.92
CA SER A 72 3.42 -17.22 12.82
C SER A 72 3.50 -15.69 12.76
N VAL A 73 3.07 -15.13 11.64
CA VAL A 73 2.94 -13.69 11.43
C VAL A 73 1.47 -13.30 11.55
N LYS A 74 1.20 -12.26 12.34
CA LYS A 74 -0.13 -11.64 12.40
C LYS A 74 -0.18 -10.45 11.48
N ASN A 75 -1.27 -10.32 10.75
CA ASN A 75 -1.52 -9.23 9.83
C ASN A 75 -3.02 -8.95 9.72
N ASN A 76 -3.43 -8.01 8.87
CA ASN A 76 -4.82 -7.72 8.57
C ASN A 76 -5.06 -7.59 7.06
N LEU A 77 -6.34 -7.51 6.67
CA LEU A 77 -6.71 -7.39 5.25
C LEU A 77 -6.20 -6.09 4.62
N ALA A 78 -6.18 -4.98 5.37
CA ALA A 78 -5.73 -3.69 4.86
C ALA A 78 -4.26 -3.75 4.43
N ASP A 79 -3.39 -4.33 5.25
CA ASP A 79 -1.98 -4.51 4.95
C ASP A 79 -1.77 -5.38 3.69
N PHE A 80 -2.53 -6.47 3.52
CA PHE A 80 -2.46 -7.25 2.28
C PHE A 80 -2.88 -6.43 1.06
N VAL A 81 -3.99 -5.69 1.16
CA VAL A 81 -4.46 -4.82 0.09
C VAL A 81 -3.40 -3.79 -0.28
N LEU A 82 -2.73 -3.19 0.71
CA LEU A 82 -1.66 -2.22 0.47
C LEU A 82 -0.44 -2.86 -0.20
N VAL A 83 -0.01 -4.03 0.24
CA VAL A 83 1.10 -4.78 -0.38
C VAL A 83 0.78 -5.16 -1.82
N PHE A 84 -0.38 -5.76 -2.09
CA PHE A 84 -0.76 -6.15 -3.45
C PHE A 84 -0.93 -4.93 -4.37
N SER A 85 -1.48 -3.83 -3.85
CA SER A 85 -1.61 -2.60 -4.61
C SER A 85 -0.26 -1.98 -4.95
N ALA A 86 0.71 -2.00 -4.03
CA ALA A 86 2.07 -1.55 -4.29
C ALA A 86 2.75 -2.40 -5.37
N ILE A 87 2.64 -3.73 -5.29
CA ILE A 87 3.18 -4.65 -6.30
C ILE A 87 2.55 -4.39 -7.68
N ALA A 88 1.23 -4.25 -7.73
CA ALA A 88 0.51 -3.98 -8.97
C ALA A 88 0.94 -2.64 -9.60
N LEU A 89 1.10 -1.59 -8.78
CA LEU A 89 1.58 -0.29 -9.23
C LEU A 89 2.99 -0.35 -9.83
N ILE A 90 3.92 -1.05 -9.17
CA ILE A 90 5.28 -1.24 -9.68
C ILE A 90 5.24 -2.00 -11.01
N ALA A 91 4.43 -3.05 -11.11
CA ALA A 91 4.30 -3.83 -12.34
C ALA A 91 3.73 -3.01 -13.51
N VAL A 92 2.73 -2.16 -13.26
CA VAL A 92 2.15 -1.26 -14.27
C VAL A 92 3.19 -0.24 -14.74
N GLN A 93 3.92 0.37 -13.80
CA GLN A 93 4.95 1.36 -14.13
C GLN A 93 6.08 0.74 -14.97
N TYR A 94 6.55 -0.46 -14.58
CA TYR A 94 7.58 -1.19 -15.33
C TYR A 94 7.15 -1.50 -16.77
N ARG A 95 5.88 -1.88 -16.97
CA ARG A 95 5.31 -2.12 -18.31
C ARG A 95 5.25 -0.84 -19.15
N HIS A 96 4.84 0.27 -18.56
CA HIS A 96 4.78 1.56 -19.24
C HIS A 96 6.15 2.07 -19.70
N GLU A 97 7.21 1.85 -18.91
CA GLU A 97 8.58 2.20 -19.27
C GLU A 97 9.10 1.33 -20.43
N ARG A 98 8.85 0.02 -20.37
CA ARG A 98 9.19 -0.91 -21.47
C ARG A 98 8.54 -0.50 -22.80
N GLN A 99 7.27 -0.12 -22.78
CA GLN A 99 6.56 0.33 -23.99
C GLN A 99 7.13 1.64 -24.54
N ARG A 100 7.44 2.61 -23.68
CA ARG A 100 8.08 3.87 -24.10
C ARG A 100 9.45 3.64 -24.75
N ASN A 101 10.27 2.77 -24.16
CA ASN A 101 11.59 2.48 -24.72
C ASN A 101 11.49 1.79 -26.09
N GLN A 102 10.54 0.86 -26.27
CA GLN A 102 10.32 0.20 -27.56
C GLN A 102 9.81 1.16 -28.65
N ALA A 103 8.93 2.10 -28.29
CA ALA A 103 8.47 3.14 -29.22
C ALA A 103 9.64 4.05 -29.65
N SER A 104 10.44 4.53 -28.69
CA SER A 104 11.60 5.38 -28.98
C SER A 104 12.65 4.69 -29.86
N THR A 105 12.86 3.38 -29.72
CA THR A 105 13.80 2.64 -30.58
C THR A 105 13.30 2.51 -32.02
N LYS A 106 11.97 2.39 -32.22
CA LYS A 106 11.38 2.31 -33.57
C LYS A 106 11.47 3.63 -34.34
N ASP A 107 11.40 4.77 -33.67
CA ASP A 107 11.47 6.09 -34.33
C ASP A 107 12.91 6.50 -34.71
N SER A 108 13.91 5.81 -34.15
CA SER A 108 15.34 6.06 -34.40
C SER A 108 15.97 5.16 -35.48
N VAL A 109 15.20 4.26 -36.11
CA VAL A 109 15.61 3.35 -37.19
C VAL A 109 14.85 3.71 -38.46
#